data_AF-A0A0F9C6W1-F1
#
_entry.id   AF-A0A0F9C6W1-F1
#
_cell.length_a   1.000
_cell.length_b   1.000
_cell.length_c   1.000
_cell.angle_alpha   90.00
_cell.angle_beta   90.00
_cell.angle_gamma   90.00
#
_symmetry.space_group_name_H-M   'P 1'
#
loop_
_entity.id
_entity.type
_entity.pdbx_description
1 polymer ?
#
loop_
_entity_poly.entity_id
_entity_poly.type
_entity_poly.pdbx_seq_one_letter_code
_entity_poly.pdbx_strand_id
1 'polypeptide(L)'
;MSGCRELISIGGVFIAIGGRTGVSFDALSAPETAADMTLGFLLHPERASRLIQQKALDTKNLGLGDVLDAVIDNSIKKESKENYISEVQNNINFRVLFYLMNLAASDAVHPQVNAIASQKINSLAGDSDKSLKNNPIAAELQRRIHEFYEHPEQFKIIPTTKIPDGSPIGMDCFD
;
A
#
# COMPACT_ATOMS: atom_id res chain seq x y z
N MET A 1 7.46 -10.09 -36.05
CA MET A 1 6.01 -10.35 -35.94
C MET A 1 5.51 -9.60 -34.72
N SER A 2 4.87 -8.48 -34.96
CA SER A 2 4.41 -7.52 -33.95
C SER A 2 3.15 -8.07 -33.28
N GLY A 3 3.25 -8.46 -32.01
CA GLY A 3 2.11 -8.93 -31.23
C GLY A 3 1.35 -7.76 -30.62
N CYS A 4 0.07 -7.64 -30.96
CA CYS A 4 -0.85 -6.68 -30.35
C CYS A 4 -0.80 -6.76 -28.82
N ARG A 5 -0.51 -5.62 -28.17
CA ARG A 5 -0.84 -5.38 -26.77
C ARG A 5 -2.36 -5.44 -26.64
N GLU A 6 -2.88 -6.37 -25.86
CA GLU A 6 -4.30 -6.38 -25.51
C GLU A 6 -4.53 -5.26 -24.49
N LEU A 7 -5.07 -4.14 -24.99
CA LEU A 7 -5.37 -2.95 -24.21
C LEU A 7 -6.80 -3.03 -23.72
N ILE A 8 -7.00 -3.38 -22.46
CA ILE A 8 -8.32 -3.27 -21.83
C ILE A 8 -8.49 -1.79 -21.44
N SER A 9 -9.17 -1.04 -22.30
CA SER A 9 -9.45 0.38 -22.12
C SER A 9 -10.59 0.57 -21.12
N ILE A 10 -10.27 0.97 -19.90
CA ILE A 10 -11.24 1.58 -18.98
C ILE A 10 -10.64 2.94 -18.54
N GLY A 11 -11.12 4.03 -19.14
CA GLY A 11 -10.94 5.38 -18.60
C GLY A 11 -9.51 5.94 -18.51
N GLY A 12 -8.64 5.70 -19.50
CA GLY A 12 -7.40 6.48 -19.66
C GLY A 12 -6.24 6.17 -18.69
N VAL A 13 -6.38 5.19 -17.80
CA VAL A 13 -5.27 4.70 -16.97
C VAL A 13 -4.68 3.45 -17.63
N PHE A 14 -3.44 3.57 -18.11
CA PHE A 14 -2.71 2.44 -18.71
C PHE A 14 -2.12 1.56 -17.60
N ILE A 15 -2.75 0.42 -17.31
CA ILE A 15 -2.23 -0.56 -16.36
C ILE A 15 -1.43 -1.61 -17.14
N ALA A 16 -0.10 -1.54 -17.07
CA ALA A 16 0.76 -2.58 -17.61
C ALA A 16 0.93 -3.70 -16.58
N ILE A 17 0.24 -4.82 -16.79
CA ILE A 17 0.37 -6.04 -15.98
C ILE A 17 1.55 -6.85 -16.57
N GLY A 18 2.78 -6.47 -16.22
CA GLY A 18 3.99 -7.20 -16.63
C GLY A 18 4.28 -8.32 -15.64
N GLY A 19 4.33 -9.57 -16.10
CA GLY A 19 4.59 -10.71 -15.23
C GLY A 19 6.06 -10.85 -14.83
N ARG A 20 6.33 -11.33 -13.62
CA ARG A 20 7.71 -11.61 -13.18
C ARG A 20 8.29 -12.86 -13.86
N THR A 21 7.45 -13.62 -14.57
CA THR A 21 7.80 -14.85 -15.31
C THR A 21 8.04 -14.63 -16.82
N GLY A 22 8.02 -13.38 -17.31
CA GLY A 22 8.31 -13.05 -18.71
C GLY A 22 7.10 -12.47 -19.47
N VAL A 23 7.04 -12.70 -20.79
CA VAL A 23 5.99 -12.18 -21.69
C VAL A 23 4.60 -12.80 -21.50
N SER A 24 4.50 -13.79 -20.61
CA SER A 24 3.26 -14.48 -20.29
C SER A 24 2.54 -13.79 -19.14
N PHE A 25 1.21 -13.83 -19.14
CA PHE A 25 0.40 -13.33 -18.04
C PHE A 25 0.76 -14.07 -16.74
N ASP A 26 1.21 -13.32 -15.73
CA ASP A 26 1.54 -13.85 -14.41
C ASP A 26 0.37 -13.63 -13.47
N ALA A 27 -0.24 -14.72 -13.02
CA ALA A 27 -1.42 -14.71 -12.19
C ALA A 27 -1.16 -14.10 -10.78
N LEU A 28 0.09 -13.98 -10.34
CA LEU A 28 0.47 -13.28 -9.11
C LEU A 28 0.64 -11.78 -9.31
N SER A 29 0.97 -11.32 -10.52
CA SER A 29 1.21 -9.91 -10.82
C SER A 29 -0.08 -9.08 -10.91
N ALA A 30 -1.19 -9.71 -11.33
CA ALA A 30 -2.50 -9.05 -11.39
C ALA A 30 -3.02 -8.59 -10.00
N PRO A 31 -3.06 -9.45 -8.96
CA PRO A 31 -3.47 -9.02 -7.63
C PRO A 31 -2.47 -8.05 -6.99
N GLU A 32 -1.16 -8.16 -7.27
CA GLU A 32 -0.16 -7.17 -6.83
C GLU A 32 -0.48 -5.78 -7.39
N THR A 33 -0.77 -5.69 -8.69
CA THR A 33 -1.09 -4.42 -9.37
C THR A 33 -2.40 -3.81 -8.85
N ALA A 34 -3.41 -4.65 -8.58
CA ALA A 34 -4.66 -4.19 -7.99
C ALA A 34 -4.45 -3.68 -6.54
N ALA A 35 -3.63 -4.37 -5.75
CA ALA A 35 -3.26 -3.94 -4.41
C ALA A 35 -2.50 -2.61 -4.45
N ASP A 36 -1.60 -2.41 -5.41
CA ASP A 36 -0.88 -1.14 -5.58
C ASP A 36 -1.79 0.04 -5.87
N MET A 37 -2.70 -0.12 -6.82
CA MET A 37 -3.62 0.95 -7.17
C MET A 37 -4.50 1.31 -5.96
N THR A 38 -5.03 0.31 -5.26
CA THR A 38 -5.90 0.53 -4.10
C THR A 38 -5.15 1.17 -2.94
N LEU A 39 -3.97 0.66 -2.60
CA LEU A 39 -3.12 1.22 -1.54
C LEU A 39 -2.63 2.63 -1.89
N GLY A 40 -2.32 2.92 -3.15
CA GLY A 40 -1.93 4.26 -3.60
C GLY A 40 -3.00 5.33 -3.33
N PHE A 41 -4.27 5.01 -3.55
CA PHE A 41 -5.38 5.92 -3.23
C PHE A 41 -5.78 5.90 -1.75
N LEU A 42 -5.69 4.74 -1.10
CA LEU A 42 -6.07 4.59 0.30
C LEU A 42 -5.07 5.28 1.24
N LEU A 43 -3.78 5.08 0.97
CA LEU A 43 -2.65 5.55 1.76
C LEU A 43 -1.96 6.75 1.11
N HIS A 44 -2.72 7.57 0.37
CA HIS A 44 -2.22 8.78 -0.24
C HIS A 44 -1.74 9.78 0.84
N PRO A 45 -0.51 10.35 0.73
CA PRO A 45 0.07 11.31 1.67
C PRO A 45 -0.86 12.44 2.14
N GLU A 46 -1.52 13.13 1.21
CA GLU A 46 -2.44 14.23 1.53
C GLU A 46 -3.68 13.73 2.28
N ARG A 47 -4.19 12.54 1.91
CA ARG A 47 -5.33 11.91 2.59
C ARG A 47 -4.96 11.52 4.02
N ALA A 48 -3.78 10.94 4.21
CA ALA A 48 -3.27 10.57 5.53
C ALA A 48 -3.16 11.81 6.44
N SER A 49 -2.60 12.91 5.92
CA SER A 49 -2.53 14.19 6.61
C SER A 49 -3.92 14.75 6.96
N ARG A 50 -4.91 14.61 6.06
CA ARG A 50 -6.30 15.01 6.31
C ARG A 50 -6.98 14.18 7.40
N LEU A 51 -6.72 12.87 7.48
CA LEU A 51 -7.30 12.02 8.54
C LEU A 51 -6.83 12.43 9.94
N ILE A 52 -5.57 12.87 10.07
CA ILE A 52 -5.06 13.41 11.32
C ILE A 52 -5.85 14.66 11.74
N GLN A 53 -6.05 15.59 10.81
CA GLN A 53 -6.82 16.81 11.06
C GLN A 53 -8.28 16.50 11.41
N GLN A 54 -8.92 15.58 10.69
CA GLN A 54 -10.31 15.18 10.95
C GLN A 54 -10.50 14.57 12.34
N LYS A 55 -9.56 13.73 12.79
CA LYS A 55 -9.56 13.16 14.13
C LYS A 55 -9.29 14.20 15.22
N ALA A 56 -8.46 15.20 14.92
CA ALA A 56 -8.18 16.30 15.84
C ALA A 56 -9.40 17.21 16.06
N LEU A 57 -10.27 17.36 15.05
CA LEU A 57 -11.51 18.13 15.16
C LEU A 57 -12.60 17.38 15.95
N ASP A 58 -12.76 16.07 15.71
CA ASP A 58 -13.64 15.22 16.49
C ASP A 58 -13.02 13.84 16.68
N THR A 59 -12.80 13.47 17.95
CA THR A 59 -12.21 12.19 18.36
C THR A 59 -13.02 10.97 17.93
N LYS A 60 -14.31 11.13 17.61
CA LYS A 60 -15.17 10.05 17.12
C LYS A 60 -14.95 9.72 15.65
N ASN A 61 -14.33 10.64 14.89
CA ASN A 61 -14.04 10.41 13.49
C ASN A 61 -13.00 9.30 13.30
N LEU A 62 -12.92 8.76 12.09
CA LEU A 62 -11.90 7.79 11.71
C LEU A 62 -10.52 8.43 11.66
N GLY A 63 -9.55 7.87 12.38
CA GLY A 63 -8.17 8.34 12.38
C GLY A 63 -7.28 7.58 11.40
N LEU A 64 -6.09 8.11 11.14
CA LEU A 64 -5.08 7.41 10.34
C LEU A 64 -4.69 6.06 10.98
N GLY A 65 -4.47 6.04 12.30
CA GLY A 65 -4.12 4.83 13.03
C GLY A 65 -5.15 3.72 12.83
N ASP A 66 -6.43 4.06 12.96
CA ASP A 66 -7.57 3.14 12.76
C ASP A 66 -7.57 2.54 11.35
N VAL A 67 -7.28 3.35 10.33
CA VAL A 67 -7.17 2.89 8.93
C VAL A 67 -5.99 1.96 8.74
N LEU A 68 -4.81 2.30 9.27
CA LEU A 68 -3.63 1.46 9.14
C LEU A 68 -3.80 0.12 9.86
N ASP A 69 -4.43 0.12 11.04
CA ASP A 69 -4.76 -1.11 11.78
C ASP A 69 -5.71 -2.00 10.97
N ALA A 70 -6.80 -1.42 10.44
CA ALA A 70 -7.73 -2.17 9.61
C ALA A 70 -7.05 -2.76 8.36
N VAL A 71 -6.15 -2.02 7.71
CA VAL A 71 -5.40 -2.52 6.55
C VAL A 71 -4.48 -3.67 6.96
N ILE A 72 -3.70 -3.51 8.03
CA ILE A 72 -2.76 -4.53 8.52
C ILE A 72 -3.50 -5.82 8.95
N ASP A 73 -4.59 -5.67 9.71
CA ASP A 73 -5.35 -6.81 10.22
C ASP A 73 -6.04 -7.59 9.10
N ASN A 74 -6.49 -6.91 8.04
CA ASN A 74 -7.14 -7.55 6.90
C ASN A 74 -6.17 -8.01 5.79
N SER A 75 -4.87 -7.75 5.92
CA SER A 75 -3.85 -8.16 4.95
C SER A 75 -2.78 -9.04 5.60
N ILE A 76 -1.84 -8.43 6.32
CA ILE A 76 -0.65 -9.09 6.87
C ILE A 76 -1.02 -10.13 7.92
N LYS A 77 -1.99 -9.84 8.80
CA LYS A 77 -2.42 -10.78 9.84
C LYS A 77 -3.47 -11.79 9.37
N LYS A 78 -3.88 -11.73 8.11
CA LYS A 78 -4.92 -12.62 7.58
C LYS A 78 -4.32 -13.94 7.13
N GLU A 79 -4.72 -15.02 7.79
CA GLU A 79 -4.34 -16.37 7.37
C GLU A 79 -5.20 -16.83 6.18
N SER A 80 -4.54 -17.36 5.16
CA SER A 80 -5.19 -18.00 4.01
C SER A 80 -4.96 -19.51 4.07
N LYS A 81 -6.04 -20.29 3.92
CA LYS A 81 -6.00 -21.77 4.04
C LYS A 81 -5.59 -22.50 2.77
N GLU A 82 -5.58 -21.81 1.63
CA GLU A 82 -5.26 -22.39 0.32
C GLU A 82 -3.87 -21.94 -0.15
N ASN A 83 -3.04 -22.90 -0.59
CA ASN A 83 -1.64 -22.63 -0.95
C ASN A 83 -1.46 -21.57 -2.05
N TYR A 84 -2.30 -21.57 -3.09
CA TYR A 84 -2.20 -20.56 -4.15
C TYR A 84 -2.59 -19.16 -3.66
N ILE A 85 -3.67 -19.08 -2.88
CA ILE A 85 -4.16 -17.83 -2.30
C ILE A 85 -3.17 -17.29 -1.26
N SER A 86 -2.46 -18.16 -0.53
CA SER A 86 -1.40 -17.72 0.39
C SER A 86 -0.23 -17.06 -0.34
N GLU A 87 0.18 -17.57 -1.52
CA GLU A 87 1.24 -16.91 -2.30
C GLU A 87 0.82 -15.55 -2.83
N VAL A 88 -0.44 -15.41 -3.27
CA VAL A 88 -1.00 -14.11 -3.64
C VAL A 88 -1.03 -13.16 -2.43
N GLN A 89 -1.47 -13.64 -1.26
CA GLN A 89 -1.53 -12.86 -0.04
C GLN A 89 -0.14 -12.41 0.42
N ASN A 90 0.89 -13.26 0.29
CA ASN A 90 2.27 -12.91 0.60
C ASN A 90 2.74 -11.71 -0.24
N ASN A 91 2.46 -11.71 -1.55
CA ASN A 91 2.78 -10.58 -2.42
C ASN A 91 2.07 -9.29 -1.97
N ILE A 92 0.78 -9.39 -1.64
CA ILE A 92 0.00 -8.25 -1.13
C ILE A 92 0.62 -7.73 0.18
N ASN A 93 1.06 -8.61 1.08
CA ASN A 93 1.68 -8.22 2.35
C ASN A 93 2.97 -7.41 2.14
N PHE A 94 3.79 -7.78 1.15
CA PHE A 94 4.97 -6.99 0.78
C PHE A 94 4.58 -5.61 0.25
N ARG A 95 3.49 -5.50 -0.53
CA ARG A 95 3.00 -4.19 -1.01
C ARG A 95 2.48 -3.33 0.12
N VAL A 96 1.72 -3.90 1.06
CA VAL A 96 1.23 -3.18 2.24
C VAL A 96 2.41 -2.63 3.06
N LEU A 97 3.42 -3.45 3.34
CA LEU A 97 4.63 -2.99 4.03
C LEU A 97 5.32 -1.86 3.26
N PHE A 98 5.45 -1.99 1.95
CA PHE A 98 6.06 -0.97 1.10
C PHE A 98 5.33 0.38 1.18
N TYR A 99 3.99 0.39 1.15
CA TYR A 99 3.21 1.62 1.30
C TYR A 99 3.26 2.21 2.72
N LEU A 100 3.39 1.38 3.76
CA LEU A 100 3.63 1.87 5.12
C LEU A 100 5.00 2.57 5.23
N MET A 101 6.05 1.97 4.69
CA MET A 101 7.39 2.58 4.63
C MET A 101 7.37 3.86 3.79
N ASN A 102 6.61 3.87 2.70
CA ASN A 102 6.40 5.05 1.87
C ASN A 102 5.77 6.22 2.64
N LEU A 103 4.75 5.94 3.48
CA LEU A 103 4.18 6.95 4.36
C LEU A 103 5.18 7.42 5.41
N ALA A 104 5.95 6.51 6.01
CA ALA A 104 6.94 6.85 7.04
C ALA A 104 8.09 7.72 6.52
N ALA A 105 8.50 7.52 5.27
CA ALA A 105 9.58 8.26 4.62
C ALA A 105 9.12 9.51 3.85
N SER A 106 7.81 9.78 3.77
CA SER A 106 7.31 10.91 2.97
C SER A 106 7.55 12.24 3.70
N ASP A 107 8.16 13.19 2.99
CA ASP A 107 8.28 14.59 3.46
C ASP A 107 7.01 15.42 3.16
N ALA A 108 6.10 14.89 2.33
CA ALA A 108 4.89 15.58 1.90
C ALA A 108 3.73 15.46 2.91
N VAL A 109 3.96 14.89 4.09
CA VAL A 109 2.95 14.66 5.13
C VAL A 109 3.30 15.33 6.45
N HIS A 110 2.31 15.47 7.34
CA HIS A 110 2.58 15.91 8.71
C HIS A 110 3.48 14.92 9.45
N PRO A 111 4.43 15.37 10.30
CA PRO A 111 5.30 14.48 11.07
C PRO A 111 4.54 13.44 11.93
N GLN A 112 3.31 13.75 12.33
CA GLN A 112 2.44 12.81 13.05
C GLN A 112 2.08 11.58 12.21
N VAL A 113 1.93 11.74 10.89
CA VAL A 113 1.74 10.62 9.95
C VAL A 113 2.95 9.70 9.97
N ASN A 114 4.16 10.27 9.89
CA ASN A 114 5.42 9.51 9.91
C ASN A 114 5.58 8.75 11.22
N ALA A 115 5.25 9.39 12.35
CA ALA A 115 5.31 8.77 13.67
C ALA A 115 4.36 7.58 13.79
N ILE A 116 3.11 7.73 13.35
CA ILE A 116 2.11 6.65 13.39
C ILE A 116 2.52 5.51 12.45
N ALA A 117 2.95 5.81 11.22
CA ALA A 117 3.39 4.79 10.27
C ALA A 117 4.60 4.01 10.80
N SER A 118 5.62 4.71 11.33
CA SER A 118 6.81 4.09 11.93
C SER A 118 6.46 3.21 13.13
N GLN A 119 5.51 3.65 13.97
CA GLN A 119 5.02 2.83 15.07
C GLN A 119 4.41 1.51 14.57
N LYS A 120 3.56 1.56 13.54
CA LYS A 120 2.96 0.35 12.96
C LYS A 120 4.00 -0.58 12.34
N ILE A 121 4.98 -0.04 11.63
CA ILE A 121 6.10 -0.81 11.07
C ILE A 121 6.88 -1.53 12.19
N ASN A 122 7.17 -0.84 13.29
CA ASN A 122 7.88 -1.42 14.43
C ASN A 122 7.06 -2.52 15.12
N SER A 123 5.75 -2.35 15.24
CA SER A 123 4.87 -3.40 15.75
C SER A 123 4.91 -4.65 14.87
N LEU A 124 4.91 -4.49 13.55
CA LEU A 124 5.03 -5.61 12.59
C LEU A 124 6.37 -6.35 12.74
N ALA A 125 7.48 -5.62 12.94
CA ALA A 125 8.78 -6.23 13.19
C ALA A 125 8.80 -7.05 14.48
N GLY A 126 8.20 -6.52 15.56
CA GLY A 126 8.12 -7.21 16.86
C GLY A 126 7.21 -8.43 16.85
N ASP A 127 6.10 -8.39 16.11
CA ASP A 127 5.20 -9.54 15.95
C ASP A 127 5.84 -10.65 15.09
N SER A 128 6.66 -10.25 14.11
CA SER A 128 7.38 -11.18 13.26
C SER A 128 8.35 -12.04 14.06
N ASP A 129 9.06 -11.47 15.05
CA ASP A 129 10.07 -12.15 15.89
C ASP A 129 9.56 -13.44 16.56
N LYS A 130 8.27 -13.48 16.92
CA LYS A 130 7.62 -14.66 17.48
C LYS A 130 7.35 -15.76 16.45
N SER A 131 7.21 -15.38 15.18
CA SER A 131 6.86 -16.24 14.03
C SER A 131 8.06 -16.62 13.15
N LEU A 132 9.22 -15.98 13.34
CA LEU A 132 10.41 -16.11 12.48
C LEU A 132 10.99 -17.51 12.38
N LYS A 133 10.80 -18.37 13.39
CA LYS A 133 11.58 -19.62 13.47
C LYS A 133 11.32 -20.58 12.30
N ASN A 134 10.21 -20.45 11.57
CA ASN A 134 9.87 -21.34 10.44
C ASN A 134 9.19 -20.64 9.23
N ASN A 135 9.11 -19.30 9.17
CA ASN A 135 8.41 -18.61 8.08
C ASN A 135 9.37 -17.70 7.26
N PRO A 136 9.74 -18.09 6.02
CA PRO A 136 10.64 -17.30 5.18
C PRO A 136 10.06 -15.93 4.79
N ILE A 137 8.73 -15.80 4.68
CA ILE A 137 8.06 -14.53 4.35
C ILE A 137 8.19 -13.55 5.51
N ALA A 138 7.99 -14.00 6.75
CA ALA A 138 8.16 -13.16 7.93
C ALA A 138 9.61 -12.67 8.07
N ALA A 139 10.59 -13.54 7.77
CA ALA A 139 12.00 -13.18 7.78
C ALA A 139 12.34 -12.11 6.73
N GLU A 140 11.82 -12.23 5.50
CA GLU A 140 12.02 -11.22 4.45
C GLU A 140 11.33 -9.88 4.77
N LEU A 141 10.15 -9.89 5.39
CA LEU A 141 9.49 -8.65 5.84
C LEU A 141 10.36 -7.94 6.87
N GLN A 142 10.88 -8.66 7.88
CA GLN A 142 11.75 -8.08 8.89
C GLN A 142 13.06 -7.55 8.28
N ARG A 143 13.68 -8.30 7.36
CA ARG A 143 14.89 -7.87 6.66
C ARG A 143 14.68 -6.53 5.94
N ARG A 144 13.54 -6.36 5.25
CA ARG A 144 13.18 -5.10 4.58
C ARG A 144 12.95 -3.95 5.56
N ILE A 145 12.31 -4.21 6.70
CA ILE A 145 12.11 -3.20 7.75
C ILE A 145 13.47 -2.75 8.31
N HIS A 146 14.37 -3.69 8.56
CA HIS A 146 15.70 -3.39 9.05
C HIS A 146 16.49 -2.55 8.04
N GLU A 147 16.53 -2.99 6.77
CA GLU A 147 17.19 -2.28 5.67
C GLU A 147 16.64 -0.86 5.48
N PHE A 148 15.33 -0.67 5.65
CA PHE A 148 14.70 0.65 5.59
C PHE A 148 15.21 1.62 6.67
N TYR A 149 15.46 1.13 7.89
CA TYR A 149 15.97 1.97 8.98
C TYR A 149 17.49 2.14 8.93
N GLU A 150 18.25 1.15 8.45
CA GLU A 150 19.70 1.26 8.30
C GLU A 150 20.10 2.15 7.13
N HIS A 151 19.35 2.07 6.03
CA HIS A 151 19.63 2.75 4.77
C HIS A 151 18.39 3.47 4.21
N PRO A 152 17.83 4.46 4.94
CA PRO A 152 16.65 5.19 4.49
C PRO A 152 16.86 5.89 3.12
N GLU A 153 18.11 6.26 2.79
CA GLU A 153 18.48 6.88 1.52
C GLU A 153 18.30 5.97 0.30
N GLN A 154 18.31 4.64 0.50
CA GLN A 154 18.13 3.67 -0.57
C GLN A 154 16.64 3.44 -0.88
N PHE A 155 15.75 3.84 0.03
CA PHE A 155 14.32 3.66 -0.13
C PHE A 155 13.75 4.62 -1.19
N LYS A 156 13.23 4.06 -2.28
CA LYS A 156 12.59 4.83 -3.35
C LYS A 156 11.11 5.02 -3.03
N ILE A 157 10.78 6.25 -2.62
CA ILE A 157 9.41 6.69 -2.40
C ILE A 157 8.65 6.66 -3.74
N ILE A 158 7.41 6.15 -3.73
CA ILE A 158 6.50 6.27 -4.86
C ILE A 158 6.05 7.74 -4.92
N PRO A 159 6.35 8.47 -6.01
CA PRO A 159 5.85 9.83 -6.14
C PRO A 159 4.32 9.79 -6.16
N THR A 160 3.70 10.71 -5.43
CA THR A 160 2.25 10.83 -5.46
C THR A 160 1.80 11.19 -6.86
N THR A 161 0.92 10.37 -7.43
CA THR A 161 0.22 10.74 -8.64
C THR A 161 -0.76 11.84 -8.30
N LYS A 162 -0.69 12.97 -9.01
CA LYS A 162 -1.68 14.03 -8.86
C LYS A 162 -3.05 13.43 -9.16
N ILE A 163 -3.94 13.46 -8.17
CA ILE A 163 -5.34 13.07 -8.37
C ILE A 163 -5.89 14.10 -9.37
N PRO A 164 -6.46 13.65 -10.51
CA PRO A 164 -7.11 14.58 -11.42
C PRO A 164 -8.22 15.31 -10.68
N ASP A 165 -8.26 16.63 -10.78
CA ASP A 165 -9.29 17.45 -10.14
C ASP A 165 -10.66 16.89 -10.53
N GLY A 166 -11.43 16.47 -9.52
CA GLY A 166 -12.78 15.99 -9.75
C GLY A 166 -13.57 17.11 -10.42
N SER A 167 -14.15 16.83 -11.59
CA SER A 167 -15.01 17.78 -12.27
C SER A 167 -16.12 18.25 -11.33
N PRO A 168 -16.52 19.54 -11.36
CA PRO A 168 -17.57 20.05 -10.51
C PRO A 168 -18.84 19.20 -10.68
N ILE A 169 -19.20 18.48 -9.63
CA ILE A 169 -20.47 17.76 -9.57
C ILE A 169 -21.51 18.76 -9.06
N GLY A 170 -22.39 19.23 -9.95
CA GLY A 170 -23.57 20.01 -9.57
C GLY A 170 -23.66 21.47 -10.03
N MET A 171 -23.12 21.85 -11.19
CA MET A 171 -23.41 23.18 -11.78
C MET A 171 -24.66 23.23 -12.69
N ASP A 172 -25.44 22.15 -12.78
CA ASP A 172 -26.53 22.02 -13.78
C ASP A 172 -27.93 21.89 -13.15
N CYS A 173 -28.18 22.58 -12.04
CA CYS A 173 -29.51 22.66 -11.43
C CYS A 173 -29.80 24.07 -10.90
N PHE A 174 -29.90 25.06 -11.79
CA PHE A 174 -30.67 26.29 -11.56
C PHE A 174 -31.15 26.81 -12.92
N ASP A 175 -32.34 26.36 -13.33
CA ASP A 175 -33.23 27.04 -14.30
C ASP A 175 -34.64 27.05 -13.69
#